data_AF-A0A0E0LAK0-F1
#
_entry.id   AF-A0A0E0LAK0-F1
#
_cell.length_a   1.000
_cell.length_b   1.000
_cell.length_c   1.000
_cell.angle_alpha   90.00
_cell.angle_beta   90.00
_cell.angle_gamma   90.00
#
_symmetry.space_group_name_H-M   'P 1'
#
loop_
_entity.id
_entity.type
_entity.pdbx_description
1 polymer ?
#
loop_
_entity_poly.entity_id
_entity_poly.type
_entity_poly.pdbx_seq_one_letter_code
_entity_poly.pdbx_strand_id
1 'polypeptide(L)'
;MSRLMWVQEIPSWVGNSINLVKINLVFCGLKEVDALAQLPNLVRLRLWLNAYVANKLAFHGHSFPKLRILVISSLEELREVTFEQNTLPQIETTLERDRLSLTGLKRHL
;
A
#
# COMPACT_ATOMS: atom_id res chain seq x y z
N MET A 1 21.65 20.84 5.81
CA MET A 1 20.54 19.88 5.70
C MET A 1 21.04 18.66 4.95
N SER A 2 21.43 17.64 5.69
CA SER A 2 21.91 16.37 5.13
C SER A 2 20.77 15.69 4.37
N ARG A 3 20.98 15.42 3.09
CA ARG A 3 20.08 14.65 2.23
C ARG A 3 20.02 13.22 2.78
N LEU A 4 19.09 12.95 3.69
CA LEU A 4 18.73 11.58 4.07
C LEU A 4 18.39 10.85 2.77
N MET A 5 19.04 9.72 2.50
CA MET A 5 18.81 8.93 1.29
C MET A 5 17.46 8.24 1.41
N TRP A 6 16.40 8.94 1.05
CA TRP A 6 15.08 8.37 0.86
C TRP A 6 15.17 7.27 -0.19
N VAL A 7 14.65 6.08 0.12
CA VAL A 7 14.40 5.06 -0.89
C VAL A 7 13.15 5.49 -1.64
N GLN A 8 13.34 6.33 -2.65
CA GLN A 8 12.24 6.88 -3.46
C GLN A 8 11.69 5.85 -4.45
N GLU A 9 12.44 4.78 -4.71
CA GLU A 9 12.10 3.75 -5.69
C GLU A 9 12.26 2.37 -5.10
N ILE A 10 11.35 1.47 -5.49
CA ILE A 10 11.40 0.07 -5.10
C ILE A 10 12.39 -0.64 -6.03
N PRO A 11 13.41 -1.34 -5.50
CA PRO A 11 14.35 -2.05 -6.35
C PRO A 11 13.64 -3.07 -7.26
N SER A 12 14.07 -3.18 -8.50
CA SER A 12 13.45 -4.05 -9.51
C SER A 12 13.38 -5.53 -9.10
N TRP A 13 14.36 -6.01 -8.33
CA TRP A 13 14.35 -7.39 -7.81
C TRP A 13 13.18 -7.65 -6.85
N VAL A 14 12.71 -6.63 -6.12
CA VAL A 14 11.55 -6.75 -5.24
C VAL A 14 10.32 -7.04 -6.08
N GLY A 15 10.07 -6.24 -7.13
CA GLY A 15 8.89 -6.36 -8.00
C GLY A 15 8.80 -7.66 -8.79
N ASN A 16 9.93 -8.35 -9.00
CA ASN A 16 10.00 -9.63 -9.68
C ASN A 16 9.94 -10.84 -8.74
N SER A 17 9.81 -10.63 -7.43
CA SER A 17 9.89 -11.73 -6.47
C SER A 17 8.57 -12.49 -6.34
N ILE A 18 8.62 -13.80 -6.61
CA ILE A 18 7.51 -14.71 -6.36
C ILE A 18 7.43 -15.17 -4.90
N ASN A 19 8.46 -14.93 -4.09
CA ASN A 19 8.56 -15.47 -2.73
C ASN A 19 8.17 -14.45 -1.65
N LEU A 20 7.98 -13.17 -2.02
CA LEU A 20 7.62 -12.13 -1.06
C LEU A 20 6.14 -12.25 -0.68
N VAL A 21 5.92 -12.65 0.57
CA VAL A 21 4.57 -12.79 1.16
C VAL A 21 4.19 -11.60 2.04
N LYS A 22 5.18 -10.92 2.64
CA LYS A 22 4.98 -9.80 3.55
C LYS A 22 5.99 -8.71 3.27
N ILE A 23 5.52 -7.46 3.15
CA ILE A 23 6.36 -6.28 2.99
C ILE A 23 5.99 -5.25 4.05
N ASN A 24 7.01 -4.74 4.75
CA ASN A 24 6.89 -3.62 5.67
C ASN A 24 7.80 -2.49 5.18
N LEU A 25 7.20 -1.36 4.80
CA LEU A 25 7.90 -0.16 4.38
C LEU A 25 7.81 0.89 5.49
N VAL A 26 8.96 1.46 5.85
CA VAL A 26 9.08 2.42 6.94
C VAL A 26 10.00 3.55 6.47
N PHE A 27 9.52 4.79 6.52
CA PHE A 27 10.34 5.98 6.22
C PHE A 27 11.01 5.97 4.82
N CYS A 28 10.37 5.33 3.84
CA CYS A 28 10.86 5.25 2.47
C CYS A 28 10.59 6.53 1.67
N GLY A 29 9.45 7.19 1.89
CA GLY A 29 9.04 8.35 1.08
C GLY A 29 8.61 8.00 -0.34
N LEU A 30 7.99 6.84 -0.55
CA LEU A 30 7.53 6.39 -1.86
C LEU A 30 6.39 7.28 -2.38
N LYS A 31 6.39 7.53 -3.68
CA LYS A 31 5.27 8.20 -4.38
C LYS A 31 4.33 7.22 -5.05
N GLU A 32 4.80 6.01 -5.30
CA GLU A 32 4.09 4.94 -6.00
C GLU A 32 4.41 3.59 -5.36
N VAL A 33 3.50 2.64 -5.50
CA VAL A 33 3.68 1.25 -5.03
C VAL A 33 3.45 0.23 -6.14
N ASP A 34 3.43 0.67 -7.40
CA ASP A 34 3.08 -0.14 -8.57
C ASP A 34 4.06 -1.30 -8.77
N ALA A 35 5.32 -1.10 -8.42
CA ALA A 35 6.31 -2.18 -8.41
C ALA A 35 5.96 -3.34 -7.46
N LEU A 36 5.11 -3.11 -6.46
CA LEU A 36 4.59 -4.16 -5.56
C LEU A 36 3.26 -4.75 -6.05
N ALA A 37 2.55 -4.03 -6.93
CA ALA A 37 1.20 -4.40 -7.36
C ALA A 37 1.16 -5.75 -8.08
N GLN A 38 2.24 -6.15 -8.74
CA GLN A 38 2.30 -7.42 -9.48
C GLN A 38 2.85 -8.59 -8.66
N LEU A 39 3.14 -8.40 -7.37
CA LEU A 39 3.67 -9.47 -6.54
C LEU A 39 2.63 -10.59 -6.34
N PRO A 40 2.86 -11.79 -6.89
CA PRO A 40 1.81 -12.80 -7.03
C PRO A 40 1.45 -13.46 -5.69
N ASN A 41 2.33 -13.35 -4.70
CA ASN A 41 2.19 -13.98 -3.40
C ASN A 41 2.16 -13.00 -2.22
N LEU A 42 2.12 -11.69 -2.48
CA LEU A 42 2.07 -10.70 -1.41
C LEU A 42 0.72 -10.74 -0.70
N VAL A 43 0.73 -11.13 0.56
CA VAL A 43 -0.46 -11.24 1.42
C VAL A 43 -0.59 -10.03 2.34
N ARG A 44 0.52 -9.41 2.73
CA ARG A 44 0.53 -8.26 3.65
C ARG A 44 1.41 -7.13 3.15
N LEU A 45 0.85 -5.93 3.11
CA LEU A 45 1.55 -4.67 2.91
C LEU A 45 1.35 -3.76 4.12
N ARG A 46 2.45 -3.31 4.72
CA ARG A 46 2.43 -2.26 5.75
C ARG A 46 3.18 -1.03 5.26
N LEU A 47 2.53 0.12 5.33
CA LEU A 47 3.10 1.43 5.09
C LEU A 47 3.10 2.20 6.42
N TRP A 48 4.28 2.59 6.91
CA TRP A 48 4.43 3.25 8.21
C TRP A 48 5.44 4.39 8.18
N LEU A 49 5.24 5.42 9.02
CA LEU A 49 6.14 6.56 9.20
C LEU A 49 6.59 7.19 7.86
N ASN A 50 5.70 7.88 7.16
CA ASN A 50 5.98 8.52 5.86
C ASN A 50 6.63 7.56 4.83
N ALA A 51 6.31 6.27 4.89
CA ALA A 51 6.72 5.31 3.86
C ALA A 51 6.11 5.62 2.48
N TYR A 52 4.99 6.33 2.46
CA TYR A 52 4.31 6.79 1.25
C TYR A 52 3.88 8.24 1.44
N VAL A 53 4.19 9.09 0.46
CA VAL A 53 4.07 10.56 0.54
C VAL A 53 3.18 11.16 -0.55
N ALA A 54 2.48 10.34 -1.32
CA ALA A 54 1.43 10.84 -2.22
C ALA A 54 0.08 10.94 -1.49
N ASN A 55 -0.79 11.82 -1.99
CA ASN A 55 -2.07 12.12 -1.34
C ASN A 55 -3.15 11.03 -1.51
N LYS A 56 -2.97 10.14 -2.49
CA LYS A 56 -3.93 9.09 -2.86
C LYS A 56 -3.21 7.77 -3.03
N LEU A 57 -3.79 6.70 -2.52
CA LEU A 57 -3.37 5.32 -2.75
C LEU A 57 -4.50 4.54 -3.42
N ALA A 58 -4.26 4.05 -4.64
CA ALA A 58 -5.27 3.35 -5.43
C ALA A 58 -4.93 1.87 -5.64
N PHE A 59 -5.92 1.01 -5.43
CA PHE A 59 -5.85 -0.43 -5.71
C PHE A 59 -6.71 -0.73 -6.93
N HIS A 60 -6.08 -1.06 -8.05
CA HIS A 60 -6.74 -1.39 -9.32
C HIS A 60 -7.11 -2.87 -9.41
N GLY A 61 -8.08 -3.20 -10.27
CA GLY A 61 -8.72 -4.53 -10.41
C GLY A 61 -7.79 -5.74 -10.42
N HIS A 62 -6.60 -5.60 -11.03
CA HIS A 62 -5.61 -6.67 -11.17
C HIS A 62 -4.35 -6.47 -10.33
N SER A 63 -4.32 -5.43 -9.50
CA SER A 63 -3.20 -5.16 -8.58
C SER A 63 -3.38 -5.97 -7.31
N PHE A 64 -2.27 -6.48 -6.77
CA PHE A 64 -2.18 -7.15 -5.49
C PHE A 64 -3.07 -8.41 -5.37
N PRO A 65 -2.87 -9.42 -6.24
CA PRO A 65 -3.82 -10.52 -6.43
C PRO A 65 -4.08 -11.40 -5.20
N LYS A 66 -3.17 -11.40 -4.21
CA LYS A 66 -3.32 -12.16 -2.96
C LYS A 66 -3.29 -11.30 -1.70
N LEU A 67 -3.33 -9.97 -1.83
CA LEU A 67 -3.26 -9.09 -0.68
C LEU A 67 -4.52 -9.24 0.18
N ARG A 68 -4.31 -9.50 1.47
CA ARG A 68 -5.37 -9.66 2.46
C ARG A 68 -5.25 -8.69 3.61
N ILE A 69 -4.04 -8.17 3.87
CA ILE A 69 -3.78 -7.30 5.01
C ILE A 69 -3.12 -6.03 4.51
N LEU A 70 -3.80 -4.91 4.70
CA LEU A 70 -3.27 -3.57 4.47
C LEU A 70 -3.23 -2.81 5.80
N VAL A 71 -2.02 -2.41 6.19
CA VAL A 71 -1.79 -1.60 7.40
C VAL A 71 -1.22 -0.26 6.99
N ILE A 72 -1.94 0.81 7.32
CA ILE A 72 -1.51 2.18 7.05
C ILE A 72 -1.51 2.96 8.36
N SER A 73 -0.37 3.57 8.69
CA SER A 73 -0.23 4.40 9.89
C SER A 73 0.83 5.48 9.69
N SER A 74 0.61 6.66 10.28
CA SER A 74 1.57 7.76 10.28
C SER A 74 2.05 8.16 8.88
N LEU A 75 1.13 8.28 7.92
CA LEU A 75 1.40 8.83 6.58
C LEU A 75 0.83 10.25 6.50
N GLU A 76 1.67 11.26 6.62
CA GLU A 76 1.21 12.65 6.81
C GLU A 76 0.46 13.23 5.61
N GLU A 77 0.85 12.82 4.40
CA GLU A 77 0.31 13.36 3.14
C GLU A 77 -0.91 12.60 2.63
N LEU A 78 -1.08 11.33 3.03
CA LEU A 78 -2.16 10.50 2.52
C LEU A 78 -3.53 11.04 2.99
N ARG A 79 -4.48 11.15 2.06
CA ARG A 79 -5.85 11.65 2.29
C ARG A 79 -6.90 10.67 1.80
N GLU A 80 -6.60 9.91 0.75
CA GLU A 80 -7.56 9.05 0.09
C GLU A 80 -6.99 7.65 -0.14
N VAL A 81 -7.79 6.62 0.17
CA VAL A 81 -7.52 5.23 -0.25
C VAL A 81 -8.71 4.73 -1.05
N THR A 82 -8.45 4.33 -2.30
CA THR A 82 -9.50 3.90 -3.23
C THR A 82 -9.27 2.47 -3.67
N PHE A 83 -10.36 1.70 -3.69
CA PHE A 83 -10.35 0.33 -4.20
C PHE A 83 -11.28 0.22 -5.40
N GLU A 84 -10.79 -0.30 -6.52
CA GLU A 84 -11.60 -0.53 -7.71
C GLU A 84 -12.59 -1.69 -7.50
N GLN A 85 -13.79 -1.59 -8.08
CA GLN A 85 -14.85 -2.58 -7.90
C GLN A 85 -14.34 -4.00 -8.23
N ASN A 86 -14.62 -4.95 -7.32
CA ASN A 86 -14.24 -6.38 -7.39
C ASN A 86 -12.83 -6.76 -6.89
N THR A 87 -12.03 -5.82 -6.35
CA THR A 87 -10.73 -6.14 -5.71
C THR A 87 -10.83 -6.76 -4.30
N LEU A 88 -12.03 -7.02 -3.79
CA LEU A 88 -12.28 -6.82 -2.36
C LEU A 88 -13.10 -7.83 -1.52
N PRO A 89 -13.21 -9.14 -1.81
CA PRO A 89 -13.99 -9.96 -0.88
C PRO A 89 -13.34 -10.17 0.51
N GLN A 90 -12.04 -9.93 0.72
CA GLN A 90 -11.34 -10.41 1.95
C GLN A 90 -10.20 -9.52 2.50
N ILE A 91 -10.12 -8.22 2.16
CA ILE A 91 -9.02 -7.38 2.67
C ILE A 91 -9.35 -6.87 4.09
N GLU A 92 -8.65 -7.41 5.10
CA GLU A 92 -8.54 -6.83 6.43
C GLU A 92 -7.71 -5.54 6.34
N THR A 93 -8.33 -4.42 6.69
CA THR A 93 -7.68 -3.11 6.60
C THR A 93 -7.62 -2.45 7.98
N THR A 94 -6.42 -2.13 8.44
CA THR A 94 -6.18 -1.33 9.64
C THR A 94 -5.65 0.04 9.23
N LEU A 95 -6.45 1.08 9.49
CA LEU A 95 -6.18 2.45 9.06
C LEU A 95 -6.41 3.42 10.22
N GLU A 96 -5.67 4.54 10.21
CA GLU A 96 -6.01 5.74 10.99
C GLU A 96 -7.22 6.42 10.33
N ARG A 97 -8.43 5.93 10.64
CA ARG A 97 -9.67 6.26 9.90
C ARG A 97 -10.06 7.73 10.01
N ASP A 98 -9.70 8.40 11.09
CA ASP A 98 -10.19 9.76 11.41
C ASP A 98 -9.69 10.84 10.44
N ARG A 99 -8.72 10.52 9.56
CA ARG A 99 -8.17 11.47 8.57
C ARG A 99 -8.29 11.01 7.12
N LEU A 100 -8.76 9.79 6.86
CA LEU A 100 -8.72 9.17 5.53
C LEU A 100 -10.12 9.01 4.93
N SER A 101 -10.28 9.47 3.69
CA SER A 101 -11.43 9.12 2.87
C SER A 101 -11.24 7.71 2.28
N LEU A 102 -12.25 6.85 2.45
CA LEU A 102 -12.25 5.47 1.95
C LEU A 102 -13.41 5.27 0.99
N THR A 103 -13.09 4.85 -0.24
CA THR A 103 -14.10 4.58 -1.27
C THR A 103 -13.87 3.19 -1.89
N GLY A 104 -14.95 2.54 -2.33
CA GLY A 104 -14.89 1.23 -3.00
C GLY A 104 -14.90 0.00 -2.08
N LEU A 105 -14.88 0.17 -0.76
CA LEU A 105 -15.07 -0.94 0.20
C LEU A 105 -16.52 -1.44 0.20
N LYS A 106 -16.77 -2.69 -0.23
CA LYS A 106 -18.05 -3.36 0.03
C LYS A 106 -18.10 -3.70 1.52
N ARG A 107 -19.04 -3.09 2.26
CA ARG A 107 -19.35 -3.47 3.65
C ARG A 107 -20.08 -4.81 3.61
N HIS A 108 -19.48 -5.85 4.17
CA HIS A 108 -20.23 -7.02 4.61
C HIS A 108 -20.86 -6.66 5.97
N LEU A 109 -22.15 -6.31 5.94
CA LEU A 109 -23.03 -6.46 7.10
C LEU A 109 -23.35 -7.93 7.28
#